data_AF-A0A7V9WPE4-F1
#
_entry.id   AF-A0A7V9WPE4-F1
#
_cell.length_a   1.000
_cell.length_b   1.000
_cell.length_c   1.000
_cell.angle_alpha   90.00
_cell.angle_beta   90.00
_cell.angle_gamma   90.00
#
_symmetry.space_group_name_H-M   'P 1'
#
loop_
_entity.id
_entity.type
_entity.pdbx_description
1 polymer ?
#
loop_
_entity_poly.entity_id
_entity_poly.type
_entity_poly.pdbx_seq_one_letter_code
_entity_poly.pdbx_strand_id
1 'polypeptide(L)'
;MSANSDADDGMLERLLETEELRTDSRERERELRAELEDLEERCLDRDALDWALKRERKDRRKLQSRLREREELAPADSTGPGTSSAPPAAGSAERALATLVDDVVAEQRAQPSRCEALTGSGTLAYALAEPPVPSLAVPTGPVNWPEVRVACVLDQFSRLAFGYEFDLVDLYPDTWQDQIDVARPDLLLVESAWRGVDDLWRHKVSRPGEDNLPRLVKYCRGLGIPTVFWNKEDPANFKHFAHNAPLFDQVFTTDSDCLPRYSELVNHRRIDVLPFAAAPRIHNPIRVPGGRTRDVAFAGTYYAIKHPDRKVQMQAVLDPARDFGLHIFSRVMNHANYTFPDEYLPHIVGSLAYSDLLSAHKMYRAFINVNSVIGSPSMCARRIFELLASGASVVSGVSPAIEALLGPGLVHESGDPATTAAALEAILGDQDARDRAAVRGLRTVLNGHTYADRAISVCQAIGLSLRKDGATVTVVAAVEGTDALAGLRANLARQTLVPDEVIMVGRGARTAAESGALAGVCGDVAHVEGHPSAALGPELAEAVRRATG
;
A
#
# COMPACT_ATOMS: atom_id res chain seq x y z
N MET A 1 -67.24 -21.51 0.08
CA MET A 1 -65.84 -21.43 0.53
C MET A 1 -64.94 -21.00 -0.63
N SER A 2 -65.12 -19.81 -1.21
CA SER A 2 -64.23 -19.31 -2.28
C SER A 2 -64.12 -17.77 -2.30
N ALA A 3 -64.25 -17.11 -1.15
CA ALA A 3 -64.09 -15.66 -1.05
C ALA A 3 -62.91 -15.24 -0.14
N ASN A 4 -62.16 -16.21 0.40
CA ASN A 4 -61.05 -15.96 1.32
C ASN A 4 -59.65 -16.33 0.76
N SER A 5 -59.53 -16.94 -0.44
CA SER A 5 -58.21 -17.23 -1.04
C SER A 5 -57.65 -16.04 -1.82
N ASP A 6 -58.50 -15.31 -2.55
CA ASP A 6 -58.05 -14.21 -3.43
C ASP A 6 -57.60 -12.97 -2.65
N ALA A 7 -58.04 -12.83 -1.39
CA ALA A 7 -57.61 -11.74 -0.51
C ALA A 7 -56.23 -11.99 0.12
N ASP A 8 -55.87 -13.26 0.35
CA ASP A 8 -54.60 -13.66 0.96
C ASP A 8 -53.46 -13.67 -0.07
N ASP A 9 -53.71 -14.13 -1.30
CA ASP A 9 -52.72 -14.09 -2.40
C ASP A 9 -52.32 -12.64 -2.76
N GLY A 10 -53.30 -11.73 -2.84
CA GLY A 10 -53.01 -10.31 -3.08
C GLY A 10 -52.29 -9.64 -1.90
N MET A 11 -52.38 -10.16 -0.68
CA MET A 11 -51.60 -9.65 0.46
C MET A 11 -50.14 -10.13 0.40
N LEU A 12 -49.91 -11.38 -0.02
CA LEU A 12 -48.58 -11.95 -0.17
C LEU A 12 -47.78 -11.28 -1.31
N GLU A 13 -48.41 -11.05 -2.46
CA GLU A 13 -47.78 -10.31 -3.57
C GLU A 13 -47.38 -8.89 -3.16
N ARG A 14 -48.27 -8.18 -2.45
CA ARG A 14 -47.95 -6.83 -1.95
C ARG A 14 -46.82 -6.83 -0.93
N LEU A 15 -46.69 -7.88 -0.10
CA LEU A 15 -45.60 -7.99 0.85
C LEU A 15 -44.26 -8.27 0.16
N LEU A 16 -44.25 -9.11 -0.89
CA LEU A 16 -43.07 -9.40 -1.70
C LEU A 16 -42.63 -8.17 -2.50
N GLU A 17 -43.54 -7.46 -3.17
CA GLU A 17 -43.25 -6.19 -3.84
C GLU A 17 -42.69 -5.15 -2.86
N THR A 18 -43.21 -5.12 -1.62
CA THR A 18 -42.71 -4.20 -0.59
C THR A 18 -41.32 -4.57 -0.10
N GLU A 19 -40.97 -5.87 -0.02
CA GLU A 19 -39.60 -6.31 0.31
C GLU A 19 -38.61 -6.07 -0.83
N GLU A 20 -39.04 -6.27 -2.08
CA GLU A 20 -38.23 -6.01 -3.27
C GLU A 20 -37.92 -4.51 -3.39
N LEU A 21 -38.92 -3.65 -3.24
CA LEU A 21 -38.76 -2.19 -3.18
C LEU A 21 -37.87 -1.72 -2.01
N ARG A 22 -37.92 -2.40 -0.86
CA ARG A 22 -37.03 -2.11 0.28
C ARG A 22 -35.60 -2.53 0.02
N THR A 23 -35.40 -3.61 -0.73
CA THR A 23 -34.06 -4.11 -1.12
C THR A 23 -33.44 -3.16 -2.15
N ASP A 24 -34.19 -2.81 -3.19
CA ASP A 24 -33.79 -1.80 -4.20
C ASP A 24 -33.47 -0.44 -3.56
N SER A 25 -34.29 -0.01 -2.58
CA SER A 25 -34.06 1.24 -1.86
C SER A 25 -32.77 1.21 -1.03
N ARG A 26 -32.47 0.09 -0.36
CA ARG A 26 -31.21 -0.10 0.39
C ARG A 26 -30.00 -0.14 -0.53
N GLU A 27 -30.11 -0.78 -1.68
CA GLU A 27 -29.06 -0.78 -2.70
C GLU A 27 -28.84 0.63 -3.24
N ARG A 28 -29.91 1.34 -3.61
CA ARG A 28 -29.83 2.72 -4.08
C ARG A 28 -29.24 3.67 -3.04
N GLU A 29 -29.54 3.47 -1.76
CA GLU A 29 -28.95 4.24 -0.67
C GLU A 29 -27.44 3.95 -0.51
N ARG A 30 -27.01 2.68 -0.65
CA ARG A 30 -25.58 2.32 -0.68
C ARG A 30 -24.87 2.96 -1.87
N GLU A 31 -25.51 2.99 -3.04
CA GLU A 31 -24.96 3.61 -4.24
C GLU A 31 -24.76 5.12 -4.09
N LEU A 32 -25.77 5.84 -3.58
CA LEU A 32 -25.69 7.28 -3.35
C LEU A 32 -24.64 7.64 -2.28
N ARG A 33 -24.44 6.75 -1.29
CA ARG A 33 -23.37 6.91 -0.30
C ARG A 33 -21.98 6.76 -0.91
N ALA A 34 -21.77 5.77 -1.79
CA ALA A 34 -20.51 5.60 -2.51
C ALA A 34 -20.21 6.78 -3.46
N GLU A 35 -21.22 7.29 -4.19
CA GLU A 35 -21.06 8.48 -5.05
C GLU A 35 -20.70 9.74 -4.25
N LEU A 36 -21.24 9.86 -3.03
CA LEU A 36 -20.93 10.95 -2.12
C LEU A 36 -19.52 10.83 -1.50
N GLU A 37 -19.06 9.62 -1.20
CA GLU A 37 -17.68 9.35 -0.78
C GLU A 37 -16.67 9.76 -1.87
N ASP A 38 -16.94 9.42 -3.13
CA ASP A 38 -16.12 9.79 -4.30
C ASP A 38 -16.11 11.31 -4.55
N LEU A 39 -17.24 12.01 -4.38
CA LEU A 39 -17.29 13.47 -4.44
C LEU A 39 -16.38 14.13 -3.40
N GLU A 40 -16.22 13.52 -2.23
CA GLU A 40 -15.45 14.10 -1.12
C GLU A 40 -13.98 13.75 -1.16
N GLU A 41 -13.61 12.53 -1.58
CA GLU A 41 -12.22 12.17 -1.85
C GLU A 41 -11.62 13.07 -2.94
N ARG A 42 -12.42 13.44 -3.94
CA ARG A 42 -12.06 14.46 -4.95
C ARG A 42 -11.82 15.87 -4.37
N CYS A 43 -12.55 16.26 -3.33
CA CYS A 43 -12.36 17.55 -2.66
C CYS A 43 -11.10 17.54 -1.78
N LEU A 44 -10.84 16.46 -1.06
CA LEU A 44 -9.62 16.26 -0.27
C LEU A 44 -8.36 16.33 -1.11
N ASP A 45 -8.39 15.69 -2.27
CA ASP A 45 -7.24 15.66 -3.19
C ASP A 45 -6.93 17.05 -3.75
N ARG A 46 -7.96 17.89 -3.96
CA ARG A 46 -7.79 19.30 -4.35
C ARG A 46 -7.13 20.12 -3.25
N ASP A 47 -7.53 19.95 -2.00
CA ASP A 47 -6.99 20.72 -0.87
C ASP A 47 -5.55 20.29 -0.53
N ALA A 48 -5.24 19.00 -0.66
CA ALA A 48 -3.87 18.47 -0.55
C ALA A 48 -2.97 18.99 -1.70
N LEU A 49 -3.50 19.06 -2.92
CA LEU A 49 -2.81 19.64 -4.08
C LEU A 49 -2.53 21.13 -3.87
N ASP A 50 -3.51 21.87 -3.35
CA ASP A 50 -3.40 23.30 -3.09
C ASP A 50 -2.35 23.59 -2.00
N TRP A 51 -2.27 22.71 -0.99
CA TRP A 51 -1.21 22.75 0.03
C TRP A 51 0.18 22.41 -0.54
N ALA A 52 0.29 21.37 -1.36
CA ALA A 52 1.54 20.98 -2.00
C ALA A 52 2.07 22.08 -2.95
N LEU A 53 1.18 22.68 -3.75
CA LEU A 53 1.47 23.84 -4.60
C LEU A 53 1.94 25.05 -3.79
N LYS A 54 1.29 25.35 -2.66
CA LYS A 54 1.71 26.44 -1.76
C LYS A 54 3.11 26.19 -1.19
N ARG A 55 3.43 24.95 -0.82
CA ARG A 55 4.75 24.55 -0.31
C ARG A 55 5.84 24.67 -1.37
N GLU A 56 5.58 24.14 -2.57
CA GLU A 56 6.52 24.15 -3.70
C GLU A 56 6.84 25.59 -4.15
N ARG A 57 5.82 26.47 -4.21
CA ARG A 57 5.98 27.92 -4.44
C ARG A 57 6.84 28.59 -3.37
N LYS A 58 6.70 28.20 -2.10
CA LYS A 58 7.50 28.75 -0.98
C LYS A 58 8.96 28.34 -1.07
N ASP A 59 9.23 27.08 -1.40
CA ASP A 59 10.59 26.55 -1.50
C ASP A 59 11.30 27.12 -2.74
N ARG A 60 10.59 27.30 -3.85
CA ARG A 60 11.08 27.98 -5.06
C ARG A 60 11.49 29.43 -4.77
N ARG A 61 10.68 30.18 -4.00
CA ARG A 61 11.01 31.54 -3.56
C ARG A 61 12.27 31.60 -2.69
N LYS A 62 12.44 30.64 -1.76
CA LYS A 62 13.66 30.54 -0.94
C LYS A 62 14.90 30.25 -1.78
N LEU A 63 14.79 29.36 -2.76
CA LEU A 63 15.89 29.02 -3.66
C LEU A 63 16.29 30.22 -4.53
N GLN A 64 15.31 30.95 -5.08
CA GLN A 64 15.55 32.17 -5.84
C GLN A 64 16.20 33.27 -4.99
N SER A 65 15.79 33.42 -3.73
CA SER A 65 16.43 34.36 -2.78
C SER A 65 17.91 34.02 -2.56
N ARG A 66 18.23 32.73 -2.36
CA ARG A 66 19.60 32.25 -2.16
C ARG A 66 20.47 32.38 -3.40
N LEU A 67 19.89 32.22 -4.59
CA LEU A 67 20.59 32.43 -5.85
C LEU A 67 20.92 33.92 -6.05
N ARG A 68 19.97 34.82 -5.73
CA ARG A 68 20.21 36.27 -5.78
C ARG A 68 21.27 36.74 -4.79
N GLU A 69 21.22 36.27 -3.54
CA GLU A 69 22.27 36.56 -2.54
C GLU A 69 23.65 36.08 -3.01
N ARG A 70 23.71 34.97 -3.75
CA ARG A 70 24.95 34.40 -4.28
C ARG A 70 25.46 35.13 -5.52
N GLU A 71 24.57 35.69 -6.33
CA GLU A 71 24.91 36.58 -7.46
C GLU A 71 25.36 37.96 -6.97
N GLU A 72 24.80 38.47 -5.87
CA GLU A 72 25.23 39.73 -5.22
C GLU A 72 26.61 39.62 -4.53
N LEU A 73 27.09 38.40 -4.26
CA LEU A 73 28.40 38.11 -3.67
C LEU A 73 29.51 37.80 -4.70
N ALA A 74 29.20 37.81 -6.00
CA ALA A 74 30.20 37.60 -7.06
C ALA A 74 30.89 38.94 -7.44
N PRO A 75 32.23 38.99 -7.58
CA PRO A 75 32.92 40.23 -7.92
C PRO A 75 32.60 40.66 -9.36
N ALA A 76 32.18 41.92 -9.50
CA ALA A 76 31.80 42.53 -10.77
C ALA A 76 33.01 42.72 -11.68
N ASP A 77 32.94 42.15 -12.89
CA ASP A 77 33.79 42.56 -13.99
C ASP A 77 32.95 43.25 -15.08
N SER A 78 33.52 44.33 -15.60
CA SER A 78 32.84 45.42 -16.32
C SER A 78 32.51 45.11 -17.79
N THR A 79 31.41 45.68 -18.32
CA THR A 79 31.38 46.55 -19.55
C THR A 79 29.95 46.89 -20.03
N GLY A 80 29.65 48.21 -20.08
CA GLY A 80 29.08 48.93 -21.25
C GLY A 80 27.58 48.82 -21.62
N PRO A 81 26.83 49.94 -21.79
CA PRO A 81 25.37 49.95 -21.97
C PRO A 81 24.91 50.04 -23.43
N GLY A 82 23.74 49.47 -23.73
CA GLY A 82 23.04 49.58 -25.01
C GLY A 82 21.51 49.48 -24.85
N THR A 83 20.80 50.34 -25.57
CA THR A 83 19.41 50.77 -25.38
C THR A 83 18.35 49.94 -26.12
N SER A 84 17.10 50.08 -25.64
CA SER A 84 15.83 50.05 -26.40
C SER A 84 15.21 48.73 -26.88
N SER A 85 14.07 48.34 -26.28
CA SER A 85 12.71 48.47 -26.85
C SER A 85 11.75 47.42 -26.25
N ALA A 86 10.57 47.88 -25.81
CA ALA A 86 9.49 47.04 -25.29
C ALA A 86 8.42 46.80 -26.37
N PRO A 87 7.79 45.62 -26.47
CA PRO A 87 6.55 45.42 -27.21
C PRO A 87 5.31 45.42 -26.28
N PRO A 88 4.09 45.57 -26.83
CA PRO A 88 2.93 46.09 -26.09
C PRO A 88 2.03 45.04 -25.43
N ALA A 89 1.23 45.57 -24.50
CA ALA A 89 0.14 45.01 -23.72
C ALA A 89 -0.68 43.85 -24.33
N ALA A 90 -0.64 42.70 -23.63
CA ALA A 90 -1.76 41.77 -23.52
C ALA A 90 -2.17 41.74 -22.04
N GLY A 91 -3.09 42.62 -21.65
CA GLY A 91 -3.25 42.98 -20.22
C GLY A 91 -4.67 43.14 -19.70
N SER A 92 -5.72 42.72 -20.41
CA SER A 92 -7.11 42.87 -19.95
C SER A 92 -7.79 41.57 -19.54
N ALA A 93 -7.41 40.40 -20.09
CA ALA A 93 -8.03 39.11 -19.73
C ALA A 93 -7.43 38.48 -18.47
N GLU A 94 -6.11 38.53 -18.29
CA GLU A 94 -5.44 38.03 -17.07
C GLU A 94 -5.77 38.86 -15.82
N ARG A 95 -5.98 40.18 -16.00
CA ARG A 95 -6.43 41.05 -14.91
C ARG A 95 -7.87 40.76 -14.50
N ALA A 96 -8.77 40.50 -15.45
CA ALA A 96 -10.15 40.12 -15.15
C ALA A 96 -10.26 38.77 -14.43
N LEU A 97 -9.41 37.80 -14.78
CA LEU A 97 -9.35 36.50 -14.09
C LEU A 97 -8.76 36.62 -12.68
N ALA A 98 -7.74 37.47 -12.49
CA ALA A 98 -7.16 37.74 -11.17
C ALA A 98 -8.17 38.40 -10.22
N THR A 99 -8.95 39.37 -10.71
CA THR A 99 -9.99 40.04 -9.90
C THR A 99 -11.13 39.10 -9.52
N LEU A 100 -11.57 38.22 -10.43
CA LEU A 100 -12.61 37.22 -10.12
C LEU A 100 -12.13 36.19 -9.07
N VAL A 101 -10.85 35.81 -9.12
CA VAL A 101 -10.25 34.92 -8.12
C VAL A 101 -10.11 35.61 -6.77
N ASP A 102 -9.74 36.89 -6.75
CA ASP A 102 -9.63 37.67 -5.50
C ASP A 102 -11.00 37.91 -4.86
N ASP A 103 -12.05 38.15 -5.64
CA ASP A 103 -13.43 38.33 -5.14
C ASP A 103 -14.02 37.03 -4.58
N VAL A 104 -13.79 35.89 -5.22
CA VAL A 104 -14.20 34.57 -4.71
C VAL A 104 -13.44 34.21 -3.42
N VAL A 105 -12.16 34.58 -3.33
CA VAL A 105 -11.34 34.40 -2.11
C VAL A 105 -11.79 35.34 -0.99
N ALA A 106 -12.27 36.55 -1.30
CA ALA A 106 -12.81 37.49 -0.33
C ALA A 106 -14.19 37.05 0.19
N GLU A 107 -15.04 36.49 -0.68
CA GLU A 107 -16.37 35.99 -0.32
C GLU A 107 -16.28 34.72 0.55
N GLN A 108 -15.29 33.84 0.31
CA GLN A 108 -14.98 32.71 1.20
C GLN A 108 -14.37 33.13 2.54
N ARG A 109 -13.69 34.28 2.63
CA ARG A 109 -13.17 34.83 3.89
C ARG A 109 -14.26 35.50 4.76
N ALA A 110 -15.42 35.82 4.19
CA ALA A 110 -16.49 36.54 4.89
C ALA A 110 -17.49 35.63 5.61
N GLN A 111 -17.40 34.30 5.43
CA GLN A 111 -18.20 33.33 6.18
C GLN A 111 -17.33 32.66 7.25
N PRO A 112 -17.39 33.08 8.51
CA PRO A 112 -16.66 32.40 9.57
C PRO A 112 -17.20 30.97 9.69
N SER A 113 -16.36 30.00 9.34
CA SER A 113 -16.64 28.60 9.63
C SER A 113 -16.82 28.46 11.15
N ARG A 114 -17.74 27.59 11.57
CA ARG A 114 -18.04 27.31 12.98
C ARG A 114 -16.81 26.83 13.80
N CYS A 115 -15.68 26.60 13.13
CA CYS A 115 -14.36 26.29 13.70
C CYS A 115 -13.55 27.53 14.14
N GLU A 116 -13.78 28.73 13.60
CA GLU A 116 -13.01 29.91 14.03
C GLU A 116 -13.34 30.31 15.47
N ALA A 117 -14.56 30.03 15.95
CA ALA A 117 -14.94 30.21 17.36
C ALA A 117 -14.17 29.30 18.34
N LEU A 118 -13.54 28.22 17.87
CA LEU A 118 -12.71 27.33 18.69
C LEU A 118 -11.22 27.73 18.67
N THR A 119 -10.81 28.66 17.81
CA THR A 119 -9.41 29.14 17.74
C THR A 119 -9.09 30.26 18.74
N GLY A 120 -10.11 30.79 19.44
CA GLY A 120 -9.95 31.78 20.52
C GLY A 120 -9.33 31.23 21.81
N SER A 121 -9.13 29.91 21.90
CA SER A 121 -8.53 29.22 23.03
C SER A 121 -7.32 28.41 22.55
N GLY A 122 -6.13 29.02 22.60
CA GLY A 122 -4.85 28.33 22.71
C GLY A 122 -4.55 27.23 21.68
N THR A 123 -3.94 27.62 20.56
CA THR A 123 -2.85 26.88 19.88
C THR A 123 -2.85 25.34 20.00
N LEU A 124 -3.67 24.65 19.21
CA LEU A 124 -3.36 23.27 18.77
C LEU A 124 -2.29 23.30 17.67
N ALA A 125 -1.10 23.81 18.03
CA ALA A 125 0.09 23.43 17.29
C ALA A 125 0.31 21.96 17.63
N TYR A 126 -0.01 21.04 16.71
CA TYR A 126 0.42 19.65 16.82
C TYR A 126 1.92 19.69 17.10
N ALA A 127 2.31 19.36 18.32
CA ALA A 127 3.71 19.14 18.62
C ALA A 127 4.10 17.94 17.74
N LEU A 128 4.86 18.20 16.67
CA LEU A 128 5.51 17.19 15.81
C LEU A 128 6.61 16.45 16.61
N ALA A 129 6.26 16.00 17.81
CA ALA A 129 7.16 15.42 18.79
C ALA A 129 7.10 13.90 18.67
N GLU A 130 8.04 13.35 17.89
CA GLU A 130 8.53 11.97 17.95
C GLU A 130 7.54 10.80 17.76
N PRO A 131 7.98 9.64 17.22
CA PRO A 131 9.34 9.29 16.83
C PRO A 131 9.78 9.96 15.53
N PRO A 132 11.07 10.29 15.38
CA PRO A 132 11.66 10.38 14.05
C PRO A 132 11.51 9.00 13.38
N VAL A 133 10.74 8.94 12.30
CA VAL A 133 10.66 7.75 11.45
C VAL A 133 11.78 7.88 10.42
N PRO A 134 12.77 6.96 10.39
CA PRO A 134 13.87 7.07 9.45
C PRO A 134 13.33 6.92 8.04
N SER A 135 13.75 7.79 7.12
CA SER A 135 13.41 7.58 5.72
C SER A 135 14.26 6.45 5.17
N LEU A 136 13.61 5.46 4.57
CA LEU A 136 14.30 4.39 3.86
C LEU A 136 14.43 4.77 2.39
N ALA A 137 15.66 4.69 1.88
CA ALA A 137 15.88 4.67 0.45
C ALA A 137 15.16 3.45 -0.12
N VAL A 138 14.44 3.66 -1.21
CA VAL A 138 13.84 2.57 -1.97
C VAL A 138 14.99 1.69 -2.47
N PRO A 139 15.05 0.40 -2.08
CA PRO A 139 16.14 -0.48 -2.44
C PRO A 139 16.14 -0.72 -3.94
N THR A 140 17.32 -0.61 -4.54
CA THR A 140 17.60 -1.04 -5.91
C THR A 140 17.90 -2.54 -5.92
N GLY A 141 18.03 -3.12 -7.12
CA GLY A 141 18.46 -4.49 -7.30
C GLY A 141 17.94 -5.09 -8.60
N PRO A 142 18.20 -6.39 -8.85
CA PRO A 142 17.75 -7.05 -10.06
C PRO A 142 16.23 -7.10 -10.11
N VAL A 143 15.69 -6.93 -11.31
CA VAL A 143 14.31 -7.28 -11.64
C VAL A 143 14.25 -8.80 -11.77
N ASN A 144 13.17 -9.44 -11.31
CA ASN A 144 13.04 -10.90 -11.35
C ASN A 144 12.90 -11.45 -12.78
N TRP A 145 12.08 -10.81 -13.63
CA TRP A 145 11.90 -11.16 -15.04
C TRP A 145 12.19 -9.94 -15.93
N PRO A 146 13.47 -9.52 -16.04
CA PRO A 146 13.86 -8.34 -16.82
C PRO A 146 13.60 -8.50 -18.33
N GLU A 147 13.41 -9.73 -18.80
CA GLU A 147 13.03 -10.06 -20.17
C GLU A 147 11.56 -9.78 -20.48
N VAL A 148 10.71 -9.63 -19.46
CA VAL A 148 9.28 -9.34 -19.62
C VAL A 148 9.07 -7.84 -19.49
N ARG A 149 8.79 -7.19 -20.62
CA ARG A 149 8.51 -5.76 -20.68
C ARG A 149 7.04 -5.48 -20.56
N VAL A 150 6.65 -4.66 -19.59
CA VAL A 150 5.25 -4.33 -19.32
C VAL A 150 5.05 -2.84 -19.45
N ALA A 151 4.25 -2.42 -20.43
CA ALA A 151 3.75 -1.05 -20.46
C ALA A 151 2.64 -0.91 -19.43
N CYS A 152 2.68 0.16 -18.63
CA CYS A 152 1.80 0.23 -17.47
C CYS A 152 1.20 1.60 -17.16
N VAL A 153 -0.01 1.57 -16.59
CA VAL A 153 -0.67 2.70 -15.94
C VAL A 153 -1.01 2.26 -14.51
N LEU A 154 -0.13 2.60 -13.56
CA LEU A 154 -0.18 2.17 -12.18
C LEU A 154 0.01 3.36 -11.23
N ASP A 155 -0.72 3.38 -10.11
CA ASP A 155 -0.42 4.25 -8.98
C ASP A 155 0.88 3.80 -8.31
N GLN A 156 1.49 4.74 -7.57
CA GLN A 156 2.83 4.62 -6.99
C GLN A 156 3.09 3.30 -6.25
N PHE A 157 2.11 2.80 -5.46
CA PHE A 157 2.28 1.59 -4.66
C PHE A 157 2.43 0.34 -5.51
N SER A 158 1.55 0.15 -6.50
CA SER A 158 1.61 -0.99 -7.41
C SER A 158 2.81 -0.88 -8.34
N ARG A 159 3.11 0.34 -8.82
CA ARG A 159 4.29 0.60 -9.66
C ARG A 159 5.59 0.25 -8.97
N LEU A 160 5.72 0.61 -7.68
CA LEU A 160 6.91 0.25 -6.91
C LEU A 160 7.02 -1.27 -6.73
N ALA A 161 5.91 -1.92 -6.42
CA ALA A 161 5.89 -3.35 -6.15
C ALA A 161 6.19 -4.20 -7.40
N PHE A 162 5.50 -3.95 -8.51
CA PHE A 162 5.74 -4.65 -9.79
C PHE A 162 7.06 -4.25 -10.44
N GLY A 163 7.65 -3.11 -10.08
CA GLY A 163 8.95 -2.67 -10.60
C GLY A 163 10.12 -3.55 -10.17
N TYR A 164 9.92 -4.47 -9.22
CA TYR A 164 10.89 -5.52 -8.89
C TYR A 164 10.66 -6.81 -9.65
N GLU A 165 9.53 -6.93 -10.34
CA GLU A 165 9.11 -8.15 -11.03
C GLU A 165 9.37 -8.03 -12.54
N PHE A 166 9.11 -6.86 -13.14
CA PHE A 166 9.15 -6.64 -14.60
C PHE A 166 10.03 -5.45 -15.04
N ASP A 167 10.41 -5.43 -16.32
CA ASP A 167 10.88 -4.21 -17.00
C ASP A 167 9.68 -3.29 -17.29
N LEU A 168 9.38 -2.39 -16.36
CA LEU A 168 8.20 -1.51 -16.43
C LEU A 168 8.45 -0.27 -17.29
N VAL A 169 7.52 -0.02 -18.22
CA VAL A 169 7.45 1.19 -19.04
C VAL A 169 6.24 2.01 -18.61
N ASP A 170 6.49 3.07 -17.84
CA ASP A 170 5.44 4.00 -17.40
C ASP A 170 4.90 4.78 -18.60
N LEU A 171 3.63 4.58 -18.94
CA LEU A 171 2.99 5.28 -20.04
C LEU A 171 2.55 6.67 -19.61
N TYR A 172 2.74 7.66 -20.48
CA TYR A 172 2.24 9.02 -20.30
C TYR A 172 1.05 9.28 -21.23
N PRO A 173 0.01 10.01 -20.78
CA PRO A 173 -1.21 10.20 -21.57
C PRO A 173 -1.00 10.83 -22.95
N ASP A 174 0.04 11.64 -23.11
CA ASP A 174 0.30 12.40 -24.34
C ASP A 174 1.30 11.72 -25.27
N THR A 175 2.07 10.73 -24.79
CA THR A 175 3.18 10.11 -25.55
C THR A 175 3.16 8.58 -25.56
N TRP A 176 2.11 7.95 -25.01
CA TRP A 176 2.01 6.49 -24.93
C TRP A 176 2.18 5.76 -26.27
N GLN A 177 1.80 6.39 -27.39
CA GLN A 177 1.95 5.82 -28.74
C GLN A 177 3.43 5.59 -29.06
N ASP A 178 4.23 6.65 -29.01
CA ASP A 178 5.67 6.59 -29.26
C ASP A 178 6.37 5.67 -28.25
N GLN A 179 5.92 5.71 -26.98
CA GLN A 179 6.46 4.84 -25.94
C GLN A 179 6.23 3.37 -26.27
N ILE A 180 5.04 2.98 -26.75
CA ILE A 180 4.75 1.60 -27.14
C ILE A 180 5.56 1.18 -28.38
N ASP A 181 5.68 2.07 -29.37
CA ASP A 181 6.42 1.77 -30.60
C ASP A 181 7.91 1.53 -30.36
N VAL A 182 8.49 2.33 -29.44
CA VAL A 182 9.89 2.20 -29.02
C VAL A 182 10.08 1.01 -28.10
N ALA A 183 9.23 0.87 -27.08
CA ALA A 183 9.37 -0.14 -26.04
C ALA A 183 9.06 -1.55 -26.54
N ARG A 184 8.05 -1.71 -27.39
CA ARG A 184 7.49 -3.01 -27.84
C ARG A 184 7.23 -3.95 -26.66
N PRO A 185 6.29 -3.59 -25.76
CA PRO A 185 6.04 -4.37 -24.55
C PRO A 185 5.36 -5.71 -24.86
N ASP A 186 5.58 -6.69 -23.98
CA ASP A 186 4.94 -8.01 -24.02
C ASP A 186 3.49 -7.98 -23.55
N LEU A 187 3.13 -7.00 -22.70
CA LEU A 187 1.75 -6.76 -22.27
C LEU A 187 1.51 -5.31 -21.84
N LEU A 188 0.24 -4.90 -21.86
CA LEU A 188 -0.26 -3.68 -21.23
C LEU A 188 -0.94 -4.04 -19.91
N LEU A 189 -0.47 -3.48 -18.78
CA LEU A 189 -1.10 -3.61 -17.47
C LEU A 189 -1.64 -2.26 -17.00
N VAL A 190 -2.96 -2.14 -16.90
CA VAL A 190 -3.63 -0.95 -16.37
C VAL A 190 -4.34 -1.34 -15.09
N GLU A 191 -4.12 -0.61 -14.01
CA GLU A 191 -4.97 -0.74 -12.82
C GLU A 191 -6.05 0.34 -12.80
N SER A 192 -7.01 0.21 -11.89
CA SER A 192 -7.92 1.29 -11.49
C SER A 192 -7.15 2.42 -10.78
N ALA A 193 -6.32 3.12 -11.56
CA ALA A 193 -5.40 4.15 -11.09
C ALA A 193 -6.15 5.46 -10.83
N TRP A 194 -5.92 6.06 -9.67
CA TRP A 194 -6.45 7.38 -9.34
C TRP A 194 -5.59 8.50 -9.91
N ARG A 195 -4.26 8.29 -9.93
CA ARG A 195 -3.25 9.32 -10.28
C ARG A 195 -2.32 8.84 -11.39
N GLY A 196 -1.91 7.57 -11.35
CA GLY A 196 -0.89 7.02 -12.23
C GLY A 196 0.48 7.68 -12.07
N VAL A 197 1.36 7.50 -13.06
CA VAL A 197 2.72 8.11 -13.06
C VAL A 197 2.64 9.64 -13.04
N ASP A 198 3.42 10.26 -12.15
CA ASP A 198 3.55 11.72 -12.00
C ASP A 198 2.20 12.47 -11.88
N ASP A 199 1.15 11.81 -11.38
CA ASP A 199 -0.23 12.30 -11.34
C ASP A 199 -0.84 12.63 -12.72
N LEU A 200 -0.21 12.23 -13.83
CA LEU A 200 -0.63 12.61 -15.19
C LEU A 200 -1.87 11.83 -15.67
N TRP A 201 -2.14 10.66 -15.11
CA TRP A 201 -3.36 9.88 -15.38
C TRP A 201 -4.53 10.25 -14.48
N ARG A 202 -4.40 11.31 -13.67
CA ARG A 202 -5.43 11.73 -12.71
C ARG A 202 -6.81 11.86 -13.38
N HIS A 203 -7.78 11.11 -12.86
CA HIS A 203 -9.15 10.99 -13.37
C HIS A 203 -9.32 10.40 -14.78
N LYS A 204 -8.25 10.05 -15.50
CA LYS A 204 -8.32 9.56 -16.88
C LYS A 204 -8.76 8.11 -17.00
N VAL A 205 -8.54 7.32 -15.94
CA VAL A 205 -9.02 5.94 -15.86
C VAL A 205 -10.43 5.90 -15.24
N SER A 206 -10.73 6.74 -14.25
CA SER A 206 -12.01 6.69 -13.51
C SER A 206 -13.17 7.44 -14.16
N ARG A 207 -12.94 8.24 -15.20
CA ARG A 207 -14.00 9.03 -15.86
C ARG A 207 -14.32 8.49 -17.26
N PRO A 208 -15.59 8.11 -17.51
CA PRO A 208 -16.05 7.83 -18.86
C PRO A 208 -15.89 9.06 -19.77
N GLY A 209 -15.49 8.86 -21.02
CA GLY A 209 -15.40 9.92 -22.03
C GLY A 209 -14.02 10.55 -22.24
N GLU A 210 -13.00 10.13 -21.48
CA GLU A 210 -11.60 10.43 -21.81
C GLU A 210 -11.10 9.42 -22.87
N ASP A 211 -10.68 9.91 -24.04
CA ASP A 211 -10.34 9.05 -25.17
C ASP A 211 -8.97 8.35 -25.02
N ASN A 212 -8.12 8.78 -24.09
CA ASN A 212 -6.74 8.29 -24.01
C ASN A 212 -6.66 6.78 -23.70
N LEU A 213 -7.41 6.30 -22.71
CA LEU A 213 -7.36 4.89 -22.34
C LEU A 213 -7.97 3.96 -23.41
N PRO A 214 -9.19 4.24 -23.95
CA PRO A 214 -9.72 3.44 -25.07
C PRO A 214 -8.82 3.44 -26.31
N ARG A 215 -8.20 4.58 -26.65
CA ARG A 215 -7.25 4.66 -27.77
C ARG A 215 -5.99 3.84 -27.52
N LEU A 216 -5.43 3.93 -26.31
CA LEU A 216 -4.27 3.15 -25.87
C LEU A 216 -4.54 1.65 -25.99
N VAL A 217 -5.63 1.17 -25.38
CA VAL A 217 -5.98 -0.26 -25.38
C VAL A 217 -6.23 -0.75 -26.81
N LYS A 218 -6.96 0.02 -27.63
CA LYS A 218 -7.20 -0.31 -29.04
C LYS A 218 -5.90 -0.40 -29.84
N TYR A 219 -4.96 0.50 -29.59
CA TYR A 219 -3.66 0.50 -30.26
C TYR A 219 -2.84 -0.75 -29.92
N CYS A 220 -2.71 -1.07 -28.63
CA CYS A 220 -2.03 -2.29 -28.17
C CYS A 220 -2.63 -3.54 -28.82
N ARG A 221 -3.97 -3.65 -28.83
CA ARG A 221 -4.66 -4.77 -29.49
C ARG A 221 -4.37 -4.86 -30.98
N GLY A 222 -4.27 -3.72 -31.67
CA GLY A 222 -3.90 -3.66 -33.10
C GLY A 222 -2.49 -4.16 -33.39
N LEU A 223 -1.58 -4.06 -32.42
CA LEU A 223 -0.23 -4.60 -32.47
C LEU A 223 -0.11 -6.05 -31.95
N GLY A 224 -1.23 -6.65 -31.50
CA GLY A 224 -1.23 -7.97 -30.90
C GLY A 224 -0.68 -8.02 -29.46
N ILE A 225 -0.56 -6.87 -28.79
CA ILE A 225 -0.11 -6.79 -27.40
C ILE A 225 -1.31 -7.12 -26.49
N PRO A 226 -1.24 -8.15 -25.63
CA PRO A 226 -2.31 -8.51 -24.70
C PRO A 226 -2.53 -7.42 -23.66
N THR A 227 -3.79 -7.22 -23.29
CA THR A 227 -4.20 -6.11 -22.42
C THR A 227 -4.86 -6.62 -21.14
N VAL A 228 -4.38 -6.16 -19.98
CA VAL A 228 -4.85 -6.56 -18.65
C VAL A 228 -5.36 -5.35 -17.89
N PHE A 229 -6.56 -5.47 -17.31
CA PHE A 229 -7.11 -4.51 -16.37
C PHE A 229 -7.21 -5.09 -14.97
N TRP A 230 -6.64 -4.42 -13.97
CA TRP A 230 -6.78 -4.80 -12.56
C TRP A 230 -7.52 -3.72 -11.77
N ASN A 231 -8.79 -3.98 -11.45
CA ASN A 231 -9.54 -3.09 -10.58
C ASN A 231 -9.25 -3.41 -9.10
N LYS A 232 -8.30 -2.66 -8.54
CA LYS A 232 -7.87 -2.74 -7.14
C LYS A 232 -8.79 -2.02 -6.16
N GLU A 233 -9.74 -1.24 -6.67
CA GLU A 233 -10.64 -0.40 -5.87
C GLU A 233 -12.02 -1.07 -5.64
N ASP A 234 -12.20 -2.29 -6.13
CA ASP A 234 -13.42 -3.07 -5.92
C ASP A 234 -13.54 -3.58 -4.49
N PRO A 235 -14.78 -3.66 -3.96
CA PRO A 235 -16.05 -3.27 -4.59
C PRO A 235 -16.40 -1.78 -4.45
N ALA A 236 -15.70 -1.04 -3.58
CA ALA A 236 -16.11 0.30 -3.15
C ALA A 236 -16.25 1.27 -4.31
N ASN A 237 -15.31 1.23 -5.27
CA ASN A 237 -15.30 2.14 -6.42
C ASN A 237 -15.62 1.43 -7.75
N PHE A 238 -16.34 0.32 -7.71
CA PHE A 238 -16.68 -0.46 -8.92
C PHE A 238 -17.26 0.42 -10.04
N LYS A 239 -18.21 1.30 -9.71
CA LYS A 239 -18.88 2.18 -10.69
C LYS A 239 -17.93 3.13 -11.42
N HIS A 240 -16.84 3.54 -10.76
CA HIS A 240 -15.88 4.46 -11.35
C HIS A 240 -15.00 3.79 -12.40
N PHE A 241 -14.78 2.49 -12.30
CA PHE A 241 -13.73 1.82 -13.05
C PHE A 241 -14.23 0.68 -13.95
N ALA A 242 -15.33 0.01 -13.57
CA ALA A 242 -15.81 -1.18 -14.26
C ALA A 242 -16.22 -0.94 -15.71
N HIS A 243 -16.58 0.30 -16.08
CA HIS A 243 -16.88 0.68 -17.47
C HIS A 243 -15.70 0.47 -18.44
N ASN A 244 -14.46 0.40 -17.93
CA ASN A 244 -13.28 0.12 -18.74
C ASN A 244 -13.07 -1.37 -19.01
N ALA A 245 -13.63 -2.25 -18.18
CA ALA A 245 -13.39 -3.69 -18.25
C ALA A 245 -13.62 -4.30 -19.65
N PRO A 246 -14.65 -3.90 -20.44
CA PRO A 246 -14.89 -4.45 -21.77
C PRO A 246 -13.79 -4.13 -22.81
N LEU A 247 -12.88 -3.20 -22.51
CA LEU A 247 -11.79 -2.82 -23.41
C LEU A 247 -10.67 -3.87 -23.43
N PHE A 248 -10.49 -4.60 -22.33
CA PHE A 248 -9.30 -5.41 -22.06
C PHE A 248 -9.50 -6.89 -22.40
N ASP A 249 -8.40 -7.61 -22.57
CA ASP A 249 -8.43 -9.05 -22.81
C ASP A 249 -8.64 -9.84 -21.52
N GLN A 250 -8.02 -9.42 -20.42
CA GLN A 250 -8.13 -10.03 -19.10
C GLN A 250 -8.53 -8.96 -18.07
N VAL A 251 -9.49 -9.30 -17.20
CA VAL A 251 -9.93 -8.45 -16.10
C VAL A 251 -9.61 -9.14 -14.78
N PHE A 252 -9.04 -8.39 -13.85
CA PHE A 252 -8.83 -8.81 -12.47
C PHE A 252 -9.56 -7.88 -11.52
N THR A 253 -10.13 -8.45 -10.47
CA THR A 253 -10.73 -7.70 -9.36
C THR A 253 -10.11 -8.13 -8.03
N THR A 254 -10.08 -7.25 -7.04
CA THR A 254 -9.72 -7.64 -5.66
C THR A 254 -10.85 -8.36 -4.93
N ASP A 255 -12.08 -8.27 -5.43
CA ASP A 255 -13.28 -8.80 -4.79
C ASP A 255 -13.97 -9.87 -5.63
N SER A 256 -14.00 -11.10 -5.12
CA SER A 256 -14.65 -12.25 -5.75
C SER A 256 -16.14 -12.05 -5.94
N ASP A 257 -16.80 -11.27 -5.07
CA ASP A 257 -18.23 -10.96 -5.22
C ASP A 257 -18.51 -10.04 -6.42
N CYS A 258 -17.47 -9.41 -7.00
CA CYS A 258 -17.60 -8.62 -8.23
C CYS A 258 -17.52 -9.47 -9.51
N LEU A 259 -17.11 -10.75 -9.45
CA LEU A 259 -16.98 -11.60 -10.64
C LEU A 259 -18.29 -11.74 -11.45
N PRO A 260 -19.47 -11.97 -10.83
CA PRO A 260 -20.74 -12.03 -11.59
C PRO A 260 -21.03 -10.72 -12.33
N ARG A 261 -20.80 -9.58 -11.66
CA ARG A 261 -21.03 -8.25 -12.24
C ARG A 261 -20.12 -7.96 -13.43
N TYR A 262 -18.84 -8.36 -13.37
CA TYR A 262 -17.96 -8.26 -14.53
C TYR A 262 -18.37 -9.18 -15.68
N SER A 263 -18.89 -10.36 -15.36
CA SER A 263 -19.34 -11.32 -16.37
C SER A 263 -20.53 -10.80 -17.18
N GLU A 264 -21.33 -9.90 -16.61
CA GLU A 264 -22.41 -9.19 -17.30
C GLU A 264 -21.90 -8.03 -18.16
N LEU A 265 -20.76 -7.43 -17.79
CA LEU A 265 -20.18 -6.27 -18.50
C LEU A 265 -19.34 -6.68 -19.72
N VAL A 266 -18.68 -7.84 -19.67
CA VAL A 266 -17.71 -8.25 -20.71
C VAL A 266 -18.20 -9.46 -21.49
N ASN A 267 -17.84 -9.55 -22.77
CA ASN A 267 -18.25 -10.64 -23.66
C ASN A 267 -17.30 -11.86 -23.61
N HIS A 268 -16.58 -12.07 -22.50
CA HIS A 268 -15.60 -13.14 -22.35
C HIS A 268 -15.53 -13.67 -20.92
N ARG A 269 -14.90 -14.83 -20.73
CA ARG A 269 -14.77 -15.47 -19.41
C ARG A 269 -13.43 -15.22 -18.70
N ARG A 270 -12.58 -14.37 -19.28
CA ARG A 270 -11.26 -14.00 -18.77
C ARG A 270 -11.36 -12.92 -17.69
N ILE A 271 -12.00 -13.30 -16.58
CA ILE A 271 -12.18 -12.49 -15.38
C ILE A 271 -11.74 -13.35 -14.20
N ASP A 272 -10.89 -12.83 -13.32
CA ASP A 272 -10.40 -13.58 -12.16
C ASP A 272 -10.11 -12.64 -10.97
N VAL A 273 -9.77 -13.21 -9.82
CA VAL A 273 -9.42 -12.46 -8.61
C VAL A 273 -7.91 -12.30 -8.53
N LEU A 274 -7.45 -11.07 -8.31
CA LEU A 274 -6.06 -10.75 -8.03
C LEU A 274 -5.98 -9.98 -6.70
N PRO A 275 -5.74 -10.67 -5.57
CA PRO A 275 -5.64 -10.04 -4.27
C PRO A 275 -4.41 -9.14 -4.17
N PHE A 276 -4.40 -8.24 -3.18
CA PHE A 276 -3.17 -7.57 -2.79
C PHE A 276 -2.09 -8.57 -2.30
N ALA A 277 -0.87 -8.05 -2.20
CA ALA A 277 0.32 -8.80 -1.90
C ALA A 277 1.38 -7.88 -1.25
N ALA A 278 2.49 -8.46 -0.82
CA ALA A 278 3.67 -7.74 -0.38
C ALA A 278 4.81 -7.85 -1.41
N ALA A 279 5.59 -6.78 -1.58
CA ALA A 279 6.87 -6.83 -2.30
C ALA A 279 8.02 -7.07 -1.31
N PRO A 280 8.64 -8.27 -1.24
CA PRO A 280 9.62 -8.62 -0.20
C PRO A 280 10.83 -7.68 -0.14
N ARG A 281 11.22 -7.08 -1.26
CA ARG A 281 12.36 -6.16 -1.31
C ARG A 281 12.18 -4.94 -0.42
N ILE A 282 10.94 -4.46 -0.27
CA ILE A 282 10.60 -3.29 0.57
C ILE A 282 9.85 -3.67 1.86
N HIS A 283 9.07 -4.75 1.81
CA HIS A 283 8.35 -5.30 2.96
C HIS A 283 9.10 -6.53 3.48
N ASN A 284 9.97 -6.32 4.46
CA ASN A 284 10.82 -7.35 5.04
C ASN A 284 11.12 -7.06 6.51
N PRO A 285 11.51 -8.09 7.29
CA PRO A 285 11.81 -7.93 8.71
C PRO A 285 13.22 -7.37 8.99
N ILE A 286 13.95 -6.89 7.97
CA ILE A 286 15.30 -6.34 8.16
C ILE A 286 15.18 -5.11 9.07
N ARG A 287 15.85 -5.17 10.22
CA ARG A 287 15.74 -4.14 11.25
C ARG A 287 16.22 -2.79 10.73
N VAL A 288 15.45 -1.76 11.04
CA VAL A 288 15.84 -0.36 10.89
C VAL A 288 16.34 0.19 12.23
N PRO A 289 17.08 1.31 12.26
CA PRO A 289 17.34 2.03 13.50
C PRO A 289 16.02 2.28 14.26
N GLY A 290 15.94 1.85 15.52
CA GLY A 290 14.69 1.91 16.28
C GLY A 290 13.64 0.85 15.91
N GLY A 291 14.03 -0.25 15.26
CA GLY A 291 13.13 -1.37 14.95
C GLY A 291 12.53 -2.02 16.20
N ARG A 292 11.21 -2.24 16.20
CA ARG A 292 10.41 -2.83 17.30
C ARG A 292 10.57 -2.15 18.69
N THR A 293 10.95 -0.88 18.73
CA THR A 293 11.07 -0.10 19.98
C THR A 293 9.81 0.66 20.37
N ARG A 294 8.83 0.75 19.47
CA ARG A 294 7.53 1.40 19.73
C ARG A 294 6.44 0.34 19.86
N ASP A 295 5.37 0.65 20.59
CA ASP A 295 4.34 -0.33 20.90
C ASP A 295 3.28 -0.43 19.79
N VAL A 296 2.39 0.56 19.66
CA VAL A 296 1.23 0.48 18.76
C VAL A 296 1.17 1.65 17.78
N ALA A 297 0.89 1.36 16.51
CA ALA A 297 0.66 2.39 15.49
C ALA A 297 -0.66 2.18 14.73
N PHE A 298 -1.29 3.28 14.36
CA PHE A 298 -2.30 3.36 13.32
C PHE A 298 -1.85 4.36 12.27
N ALA A 299 -2.00 4.02 10.99
CA ALA A 299 -1.72 4.95 9.88
C ALA A 299 -2.93 4.99 8.95
N GLY A 300 -3.66 6.10 8.90
CA GLY A 300 -4.90 6.12 8.13
C GLY A 300 -5.71 7.39 8.30
N THR A 301 -6.94 7.33 7.81
CA THR A 301 -7.92 8.41 7.88
C THR A 301 -9.02 7.99 8.85
N TYR A 302 -9.47 8.89 9.72
CA TYR A 302 -10.67 8.67 10.54
C TYR A 302 -11.90 9.03 9.73
N TYR A 303 -12.99 8.27 9.84
CA TYR A 303 -14.23 8.57 9.12
C TYR A 303 -15.30 8.98 10.13
N ALA A 304 -15.43 10.28 10.38
CA ALA A 304 -16.15 10.80 11.54
C ALA A 304 -17.68 10.80 11.41
N ILE A 305 -18.21 10.95 10.19
CA ILE A 305 -19.61 11.36 9.98
C ILE A 305 -20.47 10.28 9.28
N LYS A 306 -19.93 9.51 8.33
CA LYS A 306 -20.77 8.85 7.29
C LYS A 306 -20.94 7.33 7.38
N HIS A 307 -20.20 6.67 8.27
CA HIS A 307 -20.22 5.21 8.40
C HIS A 307 -20.34 4.80 9.87
N PRO A 308 -21.57 4.60 10.40
CA PRO A 308 -21.77 4.13 11.77
C PRO A 308 -20.98 2.85 12.05
N ASP A 309 -21.05 1.88 11.14
CA ASP A 309 -20.37 0.58 11.30
C ASP A 309 -18.85 0.71 11.26
N ARG A 310 -18.32 1.58 10.39
CA ARG A 310 -16.88 1.85 10.33
C ARG A 310 -16.42 2.62 11.56
N LYS A 311 -17.22 3.57 12.05
CA LYS A 311 -16.94 4.28 13.30
C LYS A 311 -16.90 3.30 14.47
N VAL A 312 -17.88 2.39 14.57
CA VAL A 312 -17.91 1.33 15.58
C VAL A 312 -16.68 0.43 15.46
N GLN A 313 -16.32 -0.01 14.25
CA GLN A 313 -15.10 -0.80 14.02
C GLN A 313 -13.85 -0.02 14.46
N MET A 314 -13.71 1.24 14.02
CA MET A 314 -12.57 2.08 14.37
C MET A 314 -12.47 2.29 15.87
N GLN A 315 -13.57 2.57 16.54
CA GLN A 315 -13.64 2.70 18.01
C GLN A 315 -13.24 1.39 18.70
N ALA A 316 -13.77 0.25 18.24
CA ALA A 316 -13.46 -1.07 18.79
C ALA A 316 -11.96 -1.40 18.76
N VAL A 317 -11.23 -0.91 17.76
CA VAL A 317 -9.78 -1.17 17.66
C VAL A 317 -8.88 -0.02 18.13
N LEU A 318 -9.33 1.23 18.05
CA LEU A 318 -8.52 2.41 18.43
C LEU A 318 -8.71 2.82 19.90
N ASP A 319 -9.92 2.75 20.44
CA ASP A 319 -10.18 3.15 21.84
C ASP A 319 -9.29 2.42 22.84
N PRO A 320 -9.28 1.08 22.88
CA PRO A 320 -8.41 0.35 23.79
C PRO A 320 -6.93 0.57 23.50
N ALA A 321 -6.53 0.79 22.24
CA ALA A 321 -5.13 0.99 21.88
C ALA A 321 -4.49 2.23 22.52
N ARG A 322 -5.30 3.21 22.92
CA ARG A 322 -4.84 4.44 23.61
C ARG A 322 -4.05 4.13 24.88
N ASP A 323 -4.39 3.06 25.57
CA ASP A 323 -3.73 2.62 26.80
C ASP A 323 -2.44 1.82 26.54
N PHE A 324 -2.08 1.58 25.27
CA PHE A 324 -0.94 0.76 24.84
C PHE A 324 0.09 1.54 24.01
N GLY A 325 0.25 2.83 24.27
CA GLY A 325 1.27 3.65 23.58
C GLY A 325 0.96 3.89 22.09
N LEU A 326 -0.32 4.08 21.76
CA LEU A 326 -0.80 4.35 20.41
C LEU A 326 -0.20 5.63 19.82
N HIS A 327 0.37 5.50 18.63
CA HIS A 327 0.66 6.60 17.71
C HIS A 327 -0.23 6.55 16.48
N ILE A 328 -0.84 7.69 16.15
CA ILE A 328 -1.69 7.87 14.99
C ILE A 328 -0.96 8.74 13.96
N PHE A 329 -0.74 8.17 12.77
CA PHE A 329 -0.30 8.89 11.58
C PHE A 329 -1.50 9.17 10.68
N SER A 330 -2.03 10.39 10.76
CA SER A 330 -3.19 10.79 9.95
C SER A 330 -2.79 11.08 8.50
N ARG A 331 -3.55 10.54 7.55
CA ARG A 331 -3.39 10.86 6.12
C ARG A 331 -4.03 12.20 5.73
N VAL A 332 -5.06 12.61 6.46
CA VAL A 332 -5.81 13.84 6.22
C VAL A 332 -5.73 14.70 7.46
N MET A 333 -4.99 15.79 7.36
CA MET A 333 -4.93 16.80 8.41
C MET A 333 -5.84 17.94 7.99
N ASN A 334 -6.80 18.31 8.85
CA ASN A 334 -7.68 19.49 8.70
C ASN A 334 -8.83 19.36 7.69
N HIS A 335 -9.59 18.26 7.72
CA HIS A 335 -10.86 18.15 6.99
C HIS A 335 -11.98 17.64 7.90
N ALA A 336 -13.09 18.38 8.00
CA ALA A 336 -14.15 18.17 8.99
C ALA A 336 -14.74 16.73 8.99
N ASN A 337 -14.86 16.11 7.81
CA ASN A 337 -15.38 14.74 7.69
C ASN A 337 -14.40 13.66 8.16
N TYR A 338 -13.11 14.00 8.30
CA TYR A 338 -12.03 13.07 8.58
C TYR A 338 -11.22 13.40 9.83
N THR A 339 -11.68 14.39 10.59
CA THR A 339 -11.09 14.77 11.88
C THR A 339 -11.29 13.64 12.87
N PHE A 340 -10.20 13.23 13.51
CA PHE A 340 -10.27 12.32 14.64
C PHE A 340 -11.01 12.98 15.81
N PRO A 341 -11.87 12.24 16.53
CA PRO A 341 -12.46 12.68 17.79
C PRO A 341 -11.42 13.16 18.82
N ASP A 342 -11.85 14.05 19.71
CA ASP A 342 -11.00 14.75 20.69
C ASP A 342 -10.17 13.77 21.54
N GLU A 343 -10.73 12.60 21.85
CA GLU A 343 -10.09 11.56 22.64
C GLU A 343 -8.83 10.96 21.98
N TYR A 344 -8.69 11.06 20.65
CA TYR A 344 -7.52 10.57 19.93
C TYR A 344 -6.47 11.64 19.65
N LEU A 345 -6.81 12.93 19.79
CA LEU A 345 -5.89 14.03 19.48
C LEU A 345 -4.52 13.90 20.19
N PRO A 346 -4.44 13.47 21.47
CA PRO A 346 -3.14 13.28 22.14
C PRO A 346 -2.25 12.21 21.52
N HIS A 347 -2.83 11.32 20.69
CA HIS A 347 -2.13 10.20 20.06
C HIS A 347 -1.70 10.51 18.62
N ILE A 348 -2.12 11.64 18.05
CA ILE A 348 -1.77 12.02 16.67
C ILE A 348 -0.36 12.61 16.63
N VAL A 349 0.56 11.88 15.99
CA VAL A 349 1.99 12.24 15.92
C VAL A 349 2.41 12.81 14.55
N GLY A 350 1.46 12.92 13.61
CA GLY A 350 1.69 13.57 12.31
C GLY A 350 1.15 12.77 11.13
N SER A 351 1.86 12.82 10.01
CA SER A 351 1.55 12.11 8.76
C SER A 351 2.83 11.46 8.22
N LEU A 352 2.70 10.40 7.43
CA LEU A 352 3.84 9.70 6.83
C LEU A 352 3.79 9.79 5.31
N ALA A 353 4.94 10.11 4.72
CA ALA A 353 5.18 9.80 3.31
C ALA A 353 5.26 8.27 3.14
N TYR A 354 5.07 7.78 1.92
CA TYR A 354 5.04 6.34 1.69
C TYR A 354 6.36 5.63 2.05
N SER A 355 7.51 6.22 1.69
CA SER A 355 8.83 5.70 2.07
C SER A 355 8.99 5.53 3.58
N ASP A 356 8.38 6.43 4.36
CA ASP A 356 8.48 6.43 5.81
C ASP A 356 7.51 5.41 6.42
N LEU A 357 6.41 5.09 5.74
CA LEU A 357 5.49 4.01 6.14
C LEU A 357 6.20 2.64 6.17
N LEU A 358 7.12 2.38 5.23
CA LEU A 358 7.93 1.17 5.21
C LEU A 358 8.79 1.02 6.48
N SER A 359 9.33 2.14 6.97
CA SER A 359 10.06 2.17 8.23
C SER A 359 9.15 2.00 9.44
N ALA A 360 8.00 2.70 9.43
CA ALA A 360 7.01 2.59 10.49
C ALA A 360 6.59 1.13 10.69
N HIS A 361 6.33 0.39 9.60
CA HIS A 361 6.00 -1.05 9.64
C HIS A 361 7.04 -1.90 10.40
N LYS A 362 8.28 -1.44 10.52
CA LYS A 362 9.40 -2.14 11.18
C LYS A 362 9.66 -1.62 12.61
N MET A 363 9.19 -0.42 12.94
CA MET A 363 9.43 0.24 14.24
C MET A 363 8.47 -0.19 15.34
N TYR A 364 7.21 -0.52 15.01
CA TYR A 364 6.16 -0.77 16.01
C TYR A 364 5.89 -2.25 16.23
N ARG A 365 5.71 -2.70 17.47
CA ARG A 365 5.42 -4.11 17.78
C ARG A 365 4.07 -4.56 17.23
N ALA A 366 3.07 -3.69 17.30
CA ALA A 366 1.72 -3.92 16.77
C ALA A 366 1.26 -2.78 15.86
N PHE A 367 0.47 -3.13 14.85
CA PHE A 367 -0.22 -2.17 13.99
C PHE A 367 -1.72 -2.42 14.01
N ILE A 368 -2.47 -1.34 14.18
CA ILE A 368 -3.92 -1.32 14.04
C ILE A 368 -4.27 -1.18 12.57
N ASN A 369 -5.15 -2.05 12.08
CA ASN A 369 -5.75 -2.02 10.76
C ASN A 369 -7.28 -1.86 10.86
N VAL A 370 -7.85 -1.12 9.91
CA VAL A 370 -9.30 -0.96 9.77
C VAL A 370 -9.65 -1.22 8.32
N ASN A 371 -10.76 -1.91 8.08
CA ASN A 371 -11.17 -2.33 6.76
C ASN A 371 -12.26 -1.40 6.22
N SER A 372 -12.10 -0.95 4.99
CA SER A 372 -13.17 -0.20 4.29
C SER A 372 -14.21 -1.13 3.68
N VAL A 373 -13.82 -2.39 3.44
CA VAL A 373 -14.67 -3.46 2.91
C VAL A 373 -14.68 -4.58 3.96
N ILE A 374 -15.84 -4.84 4.54
CA ILE A 374 -15.99 -5.75 5.70
C ILE A 374 -16.67 -7.07 5.36
N GLY A 375 -17.35 -7.16 4.21
CA GLY A 375 -18.12 -8.34 3.81
C GLY A 375 -17.46 -9.22 2.75
N SER A 376 -16.45 -8.72 2.05
CA SER A 376 -15.83 -9.45 0.93
C SER A 376 -15.06 -10.69 1.42
N PRO A 377 -15.15 -11.83 0.69
CA PRO A 377 -14.39 -13.02 0.98
C PRO A 377 -12.96 -13.00 0.41
N SER A 378 -12.59 -12.01 -0.42
CA SER A 378 -11.23 -11.91 -0.99
C SER A 378 -10.60 -10.52 -0.96
N MET A 379 -11.33 -9.48 -0.55
CA MET A 379 -10.82 -8.12 -0.41
C MET A 379 -10.53 -7.80 1.05
N CYS A 380 -9.25 -7.62 1.37
CA CYS A 380 -8.79 -7.00 2.61
C CYS A 380 -7.70 -5.96 2.33
N ALA A 381 -7.36 -5.14 3.33
CA ALA A 381 -6.40 -4.06 3.15
C ALA A 381 -5.01 -4.58 2.75
N ARG A 382 -4.42 -4.00 1.69
CA ARG A 382 -3.03 -4.25 1.24
C ARG A 382 -2.02 -4.29 2.39
N ARG A 383 -2.20 -3.38 3.35
CA ARG A 383 -1.33 -3.22 4.52
C ARG A 383 -1.15 -4.51 5.32
N ILE A 384 -2.15 -5.39 5.37
CA ILE A 384 -2.05 -6.62 6.14
C ILE A 384 -0.87 -7.47 5.64
N PHE A 385 -0.76 -7.64 4.32
CA PHE A 385 0.36 -8.35 3.69
C PHE A 385 1.70 -7.65 3.96
N GLU A 386 1.73 -6.32 3.81
CA GLU A 386 2.93 -5.51 4.01
C GLU A 386 3.46 -5.59 5.46
N LEU A 387 2.56 -5.56 6.45
CA LEU A 387 2.89 -5.64 7.87
C LEU A 387 3.39 -7.03 8.26
N LEU A 388 2.69 -8.08 7.81
CA LEU A 388 3.09 -9.47 8.07
C LEU A 388 4.46 -9.78 7.44
N ALA A 389 4.69 -9.33 6.19
CA ALA A 389 6.01 -9.44 5.54
C ALA A 389 7.09 -8.61 6.24
N SER A 390 6.72 -7.52 6.89
CA SER A 390 7.65 -6.71 7.69
C SER A 390 7.89 -7.30 9.10
N GLY A 391 7.16 -8.36 9.49
CA GLY A 391 7.25 -9.01 10.79
C GLY A 391 6.57 -8.24 11.93
N ALA A 392 5.55 -7.43 11.62
CA ALA A 392 4.74 -6.74 12.62
C ALA A 392 3.51 -7.59 12.98
N SER A 393 3.07 -7.52 14.24
CA SER A 393 1.76 -8.05 14.61
C SER A 393 0.66 -7.11 14.14
N VAL A 394 -0.47 -7.67 13.69
CA VAL A 394 -1.60 -6.90 13.17
C VAL A 394 -2.81 -7.15 14.06
N VAL A 395 -3.44 -6.08 14.53
CA VAL A 395 -4.77 -6.10 15.13
C VAL A 395 -5.71 -5.40 14.16
N SER A 396 -6.75 -6.07 13.70
CA SER A 396 -7.63 -5.58 12.64
C SER A 396 -9.08 -5.61 13.07
N GLY A 397 -9.89 -4.71 12.50
CA GLY A 397 -11.32 -4.98 12.39
C GLY A 397 -11.58 -6.28 11.62
N VAL A 398 -12.67 -6.97 11.95
CA VAL A 398 -13.05 -8.25 11.33
C VAL A 398 -13.22 -8.12 9.81
N SER A 399 -12.74 -9.10 9.05
CA SER A 399 -12.93 -9.24 7.60
C SER A 399 -12.81 -10.71 7.17
N PRO A 400 -13.84 -11.31 6.53
CA PRO A 400 -13.80 -12.69 6.07
C PRO A 400 -12.61 -13.01 5.14
N ALA A 401 -12.16 -12.02 4.36
CA ALA A 401 -11.02 -12.15 3.47
C ALA A 401 -9.68 -12.42 4.19
N ILE A 402 -9.53 -12.00 5.45
CA ILE A 402 -8.27 -12.20 6.19
C ILE A 402 -8.03 -13.69 6.41
N GLU A 403 -8.96 -14.38 7.06
CA GLU A 403 -8.85 -15.82 7.31
C GLU A 403 -8.87 -16.62 6.00
N ALA A 404 -9.69 -16.23 5.01
CA ALA A 404 -9.76 -16.91 3.72
C ALA A 404 -8.43 -16.89 2.95
N LEU A 405 -7.71 -15.77 3.00
CA LEU A 405 -6.45 -15.61 2.27
C LEU A 405 -5.23 -16.07 3.07
N LEU A 406 -5.19 -15.78 4.37
CA LEU A 406 -3.99 -15.94 5.19
C LEU A 406 -4.08 -17.12 6.16
N GLY A 407 -5.26 -17.71 6.32
CA GLY A 407 -5.54 -18.72 7.34
C GLY A 407 -5.73 -18.13 8.74
N PRO A 408 -6.15 -18.96 9.70
CA PRO A 408 -6.50 -18.49 11.03
C PRO A 408 -5.27 -18.13 11.88
N GLY A 409 -5.44 -17.15 12.77
CA GLY A 409 -4.50 -16.89 13.87
C GLY A 409 -3.22 -16.12 13.50
N LEU A 410 -3.15 -15.52 12.30
CA LEU A 410 -2.06 -14.61 11.91
C LEU A 410 -2.36 -13.14 12.20
N VAL A 411 -3.63 -12.76 12.11
CA VAL A 411 -4.12 -11.40 12.42
C VAL A 411 -5.08 -11.52 13.59
N HIS A 412 -4.96 -10.60 14.56
CA HIS A 412 -5.90 -10.50 15.67
C HIS A 412 -7.12 -9.70 15.20
N GLU A 413 -8.14 -10.40 14.73
CA GLU A 413 -9.39 -9.77 14.32
C GLU A 413 -10.28 -9.49 15.54
N SER A 414 -10.78 -8.26 15.65
CA SER A 414 -11.58 -7.81 16.78
C SER A 414 -12.76 -6.95 16.34
N GLY A 415 -13.91 -7.18 16.98
CA GLY A 415 -15.13 -6.38 16.81
C GLY A 415 -15.49 -5.56 18.05
N ASP A 416 -14.72 -5.68 19.14
CA ASP A 416 -15.04 -5.04 20.41
C ASP A 416 -13.78 -4.57 21.18
N PRO A 417 -13.91 -3.57 22.08
CA PRO A 417 -12.77 -3.03 22.82
C PRO A 417 -12.04 -4.04 23.71
N ALA A 418 -12.74 -5.00 24.33
CA ALA A 418 -12.13 -5.92 25.29
C ALA A 418 -11.24 -6.95 24.58
N THR A 419 -11.72 -7.49 23.46
CA THR A 419 -10.94 -8.40 22.60
C THR A 419 -9.69 -7.70 22.05
N THR A 420 -9.81 -6.44 21.62
CA THR A 420 -8.66 -5.66 21.16
C THR A 420 -7.64 -5.45 22.28
N ALA A 421 -8.08 -5.05 23.48
CA ALA A 421 -7.19 -4.86 24.63
C ALA A 421 -6.42 -6.15 24.97
N ALA A 422 -7.12 -7.28 25.06
CA ALA A 422 -6.51 -8.58 25.32
C ALA A 422 -5.48 -8.98 24.23
N ALA A 423 -5.77 -8.68 22.96
CA ALA A 423 -4.82 -8.92 21.88
C ALA A 423 -3.56 -8.06 22.01
N LEU A 424 -3.71 -6.77 22.35
CA LEU A 424 -2.58 -5.87 22.56
C LEU A 424 -1.74 -6.26 23.79
N GLU A 425 -2.38 -6.64 24.90
CA GLU A 425 -1.69 -7.18 26.07
C GLU A 425 -0.85 -8.41 25.71
N ALA A 426 -1.42 -9.36 24.95
CA ALA A 426 -0.71 -10.55 24.53
C ALA A 426 0.49 -10.24 23.62
N ILE A 427 0.31 -9.34 22.63
CA ILE A 427 1.37 -8.96 21.67
C ILE A 427 2.53 -8.24 22.38
N LEU A 428 2.22 -7.36 23.33
CA LEU A 428 3.20 -6.52 24.00
C LEU A 428 3.87 -7.23 25.19
N GLY A 429 3.15 -8.12 25.87
CA GLY A 429 3.61 -8.85 27.04
C GLY A 429 4.49 -10.08 26.76
N ASP A 430 4.38 -10.70 25.59
CA ASP A 430 5.15 -11.91 25.24
C ASP A 430 5.95 -11.73 23.93
N GLN A 431 7.24 -11.43 24.07
CA GLN A 431 8.15 -11.28 22.94
C GLN A 431 8.31 -12.59 22.14
N ASP A 432 8.42 -13.73 22.81
CA ASP A 432 8.67 -15.00 22.12
C ASP A 432 7.44 -15.42 21.31
N ALA A 433 6.24 -15.22 21.84
CA ALA A 433 5.01 -15.44 21.09
C ALA A 433 4.90 -14.50 19.88
N ARG A 434 5.24 -13.22 20.06
CA ARG A 434 5.25 -12.25 18.96
C ARG A 434 6.25 -12.62 17.88
N ASP A 435 7.47 -13.01 18.24
CA ASP A 435 8.52 -13.39 17.29
C ASP A 435 8.12 -14.66 16.52
N ARG A 436 7.50 -15.64 17.18
CA ARG A 436 6.90 -16.82 16.51
C ARG A 436 5.79 -16.42 15.54
N ALA A 437 4.88 -15.53 15.94
CA ALA A 437 3.80 -15.05 15.09
C ALA A 437 4.33 -14.30 13.86
N ALA A 438 5.34 -13.45 14.04
CA ALA A 438 6.00 -12.72 12.95
C ALA A 438 6.62 -13.67 11.91
N VAL A 439 7.30 -14.75 12.34
CA VAL A 439 7.85 -15.75 11.42
C VAL A 439 6.74 -16.50 10.67
N ARG A 440 5.63 -16.86 11.33
CA ARG A 440 4.48 -17.49 10.64
C ARG A 440 3.84 -16.56 9.61
N GLY A 441 3.64 -15.29 9.98
CA GLY A 441 3.11 -14.27 9.07
C GLY A 441 4.00 -14.08 7.85
N LEU A 442 5.31 -13.91 8.06
CA LEU A 442 6.29 -13.80 6.99
C LEU A 442 6.27 -15.01 6.06
N ARG A 443 6.33 -16.24 6.60
CA ARG A 443 6.29 -17.47 5.79
C ARG A 443 5.01 -17.58 4.98
N THR A 444 3.87 -17.22 5.56
CA THR A 444 2.59 -17.25 4.87
C THR A 444 2.59 -16.29 3.69
N VAL A 445 3.05 -15.05 3.89
CA VAL A 445 3.13 -14.07 2.80
C VAL A 445 4.13 -14.50 1.72
N LEU A 446 5.33 -14.96 2.09
CA LEU A 446 6.36 -15.37 1.12
C LEU A 446 5.95 -16.60 0.29
N ASN A 447 5.09 -17.46 0.81
CA ASN A 447 4.66 -18.69 0.13
C ASN A 447 3.57 -18.48 -0.94
N GLY A 448 2.85 -17.35 -0.95
CA GLY A 448 1.76 -17.17 -1.91
C GLY A 448 1.13 -15.77 -2.02
N HIS A 449 1.62 -14.78 -1.29
CA HIS A 449 1.10 -13.42 -1.29
C HIS A 449 2.18 -12.39 -1.59
N THR A 450 3.08 -12.71 -2.52
CA THR A 450 4.08 -11.78 -3.04
C THR A 450 3.66 -11.17 -4.38
N TYR A 451 4.19 -10.00 -4.74
CA TYR A 451 3.97 -9.46 -6.09
C TYR A 451 4.57 -10.32 -7.19
N ALA A 452 5.59 -11.13 -6.90
CA ALA A 452 6.04 -12.20 -7.78
C ALA A 452 4.93 -13.23 -8.07
N ASP A 453 4.12 -13.61 -7.07
CA ASP A 453 2.95 -14.47 -7.28
C ASP A 453 1.90 -13.79 -8.17
N ARG A 454 1.66 -12.49 -7.95
CA ARG A 454 0.69 -11.72 -8.75
C ARG A 454 1.17 -11.52 -10.18
N ALA A 455 2.45 -11.28 -10.39
CA ALA A 455 3.10 -11.22 -11.69
C ALA A 455 2.91 -12.53 -12.46
N ILE A 456 3.14 -13.67 -11.80
CA ILE A 456 2.89 -15.00 -12.37
C ILE A 456 1.42 -15.16 -12.76
N SER A 457 0.47 -14.83 -11.88
CA SER A 457 -0.97 -14.91 -12.19
C SER A 457 -1.37 -14.04 -13.38
N VAL A 458 -0.88 -12.79 -13.44
CA VAL A 458 -1.14 -11.86 -14.54
C VAL A 458 -0.62 -12.43 -15.87
N CYS A 459 0.64 -12.89 -15.89
CA CYS A 459 1.25 -13.45 -17.09
C CYS A 459 0.58 -14.75 -17.53
N GLN A 460 0.28 -15.66 -16.60
CA GLN A 460 -0.40 -16.92 -16.91
C GLN A 460 -1.77 -16.69 -17.56
N ALA A 461 -2.53 -15.70 -17.07
CA ALA A 461 -3.85 -15.38 -17.61
C ALA A 461 -3.82 -14.91 -19.08
N ILE A 462 -2.69 -14.39 -19.54
CA ILE A 462 -2.48 -13.98 -20.95
C ILE A 462 -1.61 -14.96 -21.75
N GLY A 463 -1.31 -16.14 -21.18
CA GLY A 463 -0.55 -17.20 -21.85
C GLY A 463 0.99 -17.07 -21.77
N LEU A 464 1.50 -16.12 -20.97
CA LEU A 464 2.93 -16.03 -20.67
C LEU A 464 3.27 -16.91 -19.48
N SER A 465 4.30 -17.75 -19.63
CA SER A 465 4.73 -18.68 -18.59
C SER A 465 5.92 -18.11 -17.82
N LEU A 466 5.65 -17.65 -16.59
CA LEU A 466 6.70 -17.29 -15.64
C LEU A 466 6.89 -18.39 -14.61
N ARG A 467 8.13 -18.55 -14.16
CA ARG A 467 8.48 -19.43 -13.06
C ARG A 467 9.34 -18.64 -12.08
N LYS A 468 9.09 -18.85 -10.79
CA LYS A 468 10.07 -18.48 -9.78
C LYS A 468 11.26 -19.43 -9.96
N ASP A 469 12.44 -18.88 -10.14
CA ASP A 469 13.64 -19.67 -10.04
C ASP A 469 13.72 -20.31 -8.65
N GLY A 470 14.36 -21.48 -8.56
CA GLY A 470 14.65 -22.08 -7.27
C GLY A 470 15.50 -21.12 -6.44
N ALA A 471 15.10 -20.88 -5.20
CA ALA A 471 15.96 -20.14 -4.28
C ALA A 471 17.09 -21.06 -3.85
N THR A 472 18.33 -20.61 -4.02
CA THR A 472 19.45 -21.13 -3.26
C THR A 472 19.30 -20.71 -1.80
N VAL A 473 19.70 -21.55 -0.86
CA VAL A 473 19.57 -21.27 0.57
C VAL A 473 20.86 -21.59 1.29
N THR A 474 21.43 -20.55 1.88
CA THR A 474 22.52 -20.67 2.85
C THR A 474 22.00 -20.50 4.28
N VAL A 475 22.35 -21.44 5.16
CA VAL A 475 22.12 -21.31 6.60
C VAL A 475 23.41 -20.89 7.29
N VAL A 476 23.44 -19.69 7.86
CA VAL A 476 24.54 -19.23 8.71
C VAL A 476 24.17 -19.50 10.17
N ALA A 477 24.98 -20.29 10.88
CA ALA A 477 24.70 -20.68 12.25
C ALA A 477 25.93 -20.51 13.15
N ALA A 478 25.77 -19.78 14.25
CA ALA A 478 26.73 -19.83 15.35
C ALA A 478 26.55 -21.16 16.08
N VAL A 479 27.58 -22.01 16.04
CA VAL A 479 27.59 -23.31 16.69
C VAL A 479 28.70 -23.27 17.74
N GLU A 480 28.45 -23.76 18.94
CA GLU A 480 29.43 -23.87 20.03
C GLU A 480 29.17 -25.20 20.74
N GLY A 481 30.11 -26.15 20.68
CA GLY A 481 29.96 -27.48 21.24
C GLY A 481 29.03 -28.44 20.45
N THR A 482 28.91 -29.67 20.96
CA THR A 482 28.19 -30.77 20.31
C THR A 482 26.67 -30.64 20.38
N ASP A 483 26.14 -30.08 21.46
CA ASP A 483 24.69 -29.95 21.65
C ASP A 483 24.09 -28.93 20.68
N ALA A 484 24.78 -27.81 20.44
CA ALA A 484 24.38 -26.82 19.44
C ALA A 484 24.38 -27.42 18.03
N LEU A 485 25.38 -28.25 17.71
CA LEU A 485 25.46 -28.95 16.42
C LEU A 485 24.31 -29.96 16.24
N ALA A 486 23.99 -30.73 17.28
CA ALA A 486 22.85 -31.64 17.29
C ALA A 486 21.52 -30.88 17.11
N GLY A 487 21.38 -29.74 17.78
CA GLY A 487 20.22 -28.85 17.63
C GLY A 487 20.07 -28.29 16.22
N LEU A 488 21.16 -27.79 15.63
CA LEU A 488 21.20 -27.32 14.25
C LEU A 488 20.77 -28.42 13.28
N ARG A 489 21.40 -29.61 13.37
CA ARG A 489 21.04 -30.76 12.55
C ARG A 489 19.57 -31.12 12.66
N ALA A 490 19.04 -31.18 13.88
CA ALA A 490 17.64 -31.48 14.12
C ALA A 490 16.71 -30.42 13.49
N ASN A 491 17.09 -29.14 13.53
CA ASN A 491 16.33 -28.06 12.91
C ASN A 491 16.33 -28.15 11.38
N LEU A 492 17.49 -28.44 10.77
CA LEU A 492 17.63 -28.62 9.33
C LEU A 492 16.82 -29.83 8.83
N ALA A 493 16.88 -30.95 9.54
CA ALA A 493 16.15 -32.17 9.20
C ALA A 493 14.61 -32.01 9.18
N ARG A 494 14.06 -30.97 9.83
CA ARG A 494 12.62 -30.67 9.85
C ARG A 494 12.21 -29.65 8.79
N GLN A 495 13.14 -29.09 8.03
CA GLN A 495 12.79 -28.14 6.96
C GLN A 495 12.29 -28.88 5.72
N THR A 496 11.35 -28.25 5.01
CA THR A 496 10.85 -28.75 3.72
C THR A 496 11.88 -28.56 2.60
N LEU A 497 12.70 -27.52 2.71
CA LEU A 497 13.79 -27.22 1.78
C LEU A 497 15.11 -27.59 2.45
N VAL A 498 15.91 -28.41 1.77
CA VAL A 498 17.27 -28.73 2.17
C VAL A 498 18.15 -27.55 1.73
N PRO A 499 18.88 -26.89 2.65
CA PRO A 499 19.75 -25.79 2.26
C PRO A 499 20.92 -26.29 1.41
N ASP A 500 21.28 -25.52 0.39
CA ASP A 500 22.42 -25.78 -0.47
C ASP A 500 23.73 -25.66 0.31
N GLU A 501 23.78 -24.75 1.28
CA GLU A 501 24.98 -24.48 2.06
C GLU A 501 24.65 -24.26 3.54
N VAL A 502 25.50 -24.78 4.44
CA VAL A 502 25.53 -24.40 5.85
C VAL A 502 26.90 -23.83 6.18
N ILE A 503 26.93 -22.58 6.62
CA ILE A 503 28.16 -21.94 7.13
C ILE A 503 28.09 -21.93 8.64
N MET A 504 28.92 -22.77 9.27
CA MET A 504 29.08 -22.79 10.71
C MET A 504 30.10 -21.74 11.15
N VAL A 505 29.73 -20.97 12.17
CA VAL A 505 30.59 -19.97 12.82
C VAL A 505 30.84 -20.43 14.25
N GLY A 506 32.10 -20.50 14.68
CA GLY A 506 32.44 -20.91 16.04
C GLY A 506 33.89 -20.65 16.40
N ARG A 507 34.22 -20.81 17.68
CA ARG A 507 35.59 -20.63 18.18
C ARG A 507 36.49 -21.82 17.86
N GLY A 508 37.63 -21.53 17.24
CA GLY A 508 38.65 -22.52 16.91
C GLY A 508 38.33 -23.35 15.66
N ALA A 509 39.36 -24.03 15.16
CA ALA A 509 39.25 -24.89 13.99
C ALA A 509 38.26 -26.04 14.21
N ARG A 510 37.30 -26.18 13.30
CA ARG A 510 36.32 -27.27 13.28
C ARG A 510 36.90 -28.52 12.64
N THR A 511 36.41 -29.67 13.10
CA THR A 511 36.85 -30.99 12.63
C THR A 511 36.02 -31.48 11.45
N ALA A 512 36.61 -32.36 10.63
CA ALA A 512 35.88 -33.06 9.57
C ALA A 512 34.68 -33.88 10.12
N ALA A 513 34.77 -34.35 11.37
CA ALA A 513 33.69 -35.08 12.05
C ALA A 513 32.46 -34.21 12.32
N GLU A 514 32.66 -32.94 12.70
CA GLU A 514 31.56 -32.00 12.93
C GLU A 514 30.88 -31.59 11.61
N SER A 515 31.65 -31.47 10.53
CA SER A 515 31.10 -31.24 9.19
C SER A 515 30.28 -32.44 8.71
N GLY A 516 30.80 -33.66 8.93
CA GLY A 516 30.11 -34.91 8.61
C GLY A 516 28.80 -35.12 9.39
N ALA A 517 28.63 -34.47 10.55
CA ALA A 517 27.39 -34.56 11.33
C ALA A 517 26.18 -33.93 10.62
N LEU A 518 26.41 -32.98 9.70
CA LEU A 518 25.36 -32.35 8.88
C LEU A 518 25.13 -33.07 7.54
N ALA A 519 25.84 -34.17 7.27
CA ALA A 519 25.65 -34.93 6.04
C ALA A 519 24.18 -35.39 5.88
N GLY A 520 23.62 -35.17 4.70
CA GLY A 520 22.24 -35.55 4.35
C GLY A 520 21.16 -34.57 4.83
N VAL A 521 21.53 -33.47 5.49
CA VAL A 521 20.58 -32.38 5.87
C VAL A 521 20.96 -31.02 5.28
N CYS A 522 22.01 -30.96 4.44
CA CYS A 522 22.41 -29.84 3.61
C CYS A 522 23.26 -30.33 2.42
N GLY A 523 23.49 -29.47 1.42
CA GLY A 523 24.41 -29.74 0.31
C GLY A 523 25.87 -29.65 0.75
N ASP A 524 26.35 -28.44 0.97
CA ASP A 524 27.72 -28.11 1.36
C ASP A 524 27.80 -27.58 2.79
N VAL A 525 28.99 -27.73 3.39
CA VAL A 525 29.30 -27.26 4.74
C VAL A 525 30.60 -26.47 4.71
N ALA A 526 30.53 -25.20 5.10
CA ALA A 526 31.68 -24.32 5.26
C ALA A 526 31.84 -23.86 6.71
N HIS A 527 33.03 -23.36 7.04
CA HIS A 527 33.37 -22.90 8.39
C HIS A 527 34.03 -21.54 8.37
N VAL A 528 33.62 -20.68 9.30
CA VAL A 528 34.31 -19.43 9.63
C VAL A 528 34.81 -19.54 11.07
N GLU A 529 36.14 -19.58 11.22
CA GLU A 529 36.79 -19.63 12.53
C GLU A 529 36.79 -18.24 13.17
N GLY A 530 36.20 -18.17 14.37
CA GLY A 530 36.19 -16.96 15.18
C GLY A 530 37.29 -16.90 16.21
N HIS A 531 37.70 -15.68 16.55
CA HIS A 531 38.76 -15.47 17.53
C HIS A 531 38.31 -15.96 18.93
N PRO A 532 39.14 -16.73 19.67
CA PRO A 532 38.72 -17.39 20.92
C PRO A 532 38.15 -16.46 22.02
N SER A 533 38.50 -15.18 21.98
CA SER A 533 38.16 -14.18 23.00
C SER A 533 37.25 -13.04 22.52
N ALA A 534 36.79 -13.07 21.26
CA ALA A 534 35.98 -12.00 20.68
C ALA A 534 34.49 -12.38 20.59
N ALA A 535 33.63 -11.36 20.44
CA ALA A 535 32.25 -11.57 20.00
C ALA A 535 32.26 -11.99 18.52
N LEU A 536 31.45 -13.00 18.16
CA LEU A 536 31.40 -13.58 16.80
C LEU A 536 30.73 -12.67 15.74
N GLY A 537 30.48 -11.40 16.06
CA GLY A 537 29.78 -10.47 15.18
C GLY A 537 30.48 -10.28 13.82
N PRO A 538 31.80 -9.97 13.79
CA PRO A 538 32.56 -9.87 12.54
C PRO A 538 32.54 -11.16 11.71
N GLU A 539 32.62 -12.31 12.36
CA GLU A 539 32.65 -13.63 11.71
C GLU A 539 31.28 -14.04 11.16
N LEU A 540 30.19 -13.71 11.86
CA LEU A 540 28.84 -13.87 11.32
C LEU A 540 28.64 -12.98 10.07
N ALA A 541 29.13 -11.74 10.11
CA ALA A 541 29.07 -10.85 8.95
C ALA A 541 29.93 -11.37 7.79
N GLU A 542 31.07 -12.00 8.07
CA GLU A 542 31.90 -12.66 7.06
C GLU A 542 31.22 -13.89 6.47
N ALA A 543 30.60 -14.74 7.30
CA ALA A 543 29.82 -15.88 6.84
C ALA A 543 28.69 -15.44 5.89
N VAL A 544 27.96 -14.37 6.23
CA VAL A 544 26.91 -13.82 5.35
C VAL A 544 27.48 -13.29 4.03
N ARG A 545 28.70 -12.73 4.01
CA ARG A 545 29.34 -12.30 2.75
C ARG A 545 29.81 -13.47 1.88
N ARG A 546 30.15 -14.60 2.50
CA ARG A 546 30.58 -15.83 1.81
C ARG A 546 29.42 -16.68 1.32
N ALA A 547 28.24 -16.50 1.91
CA ALA A 547 27.03 -17.22 1.53
C ALA A 547 26.82 -17.16 0.02
N THR A 548 26.68 -18.34 -0.57
CA THR A 548 26.51 -18.51 -2.01
C THR A 548 25.04 -18.51 -2.43
N GLY A 549 24.14 -18.66 -1.45
CA GLY A 549 22.71 -18.80 -1.64
C GLY A 549 21.89 -17.53 -1.53
#